data_AF-A0A920PNB7-F1
#
_entry.id   AF-A0A920PNB7-F1
#
_cell.length_a   1.000
_cell.length_b   1.000
_cell.length_c   1.000
_cell.angle_alpha   90.00
_cell.angle_beta   90.00
_cell.angle_gamma   90.00
#
_symmetry.space_group_name_H-M   'P 1'
#
loop_
_entity.id
_entity.type
_entity.pdbx_description
1 polymer ?
#
loop_
_entity_poly.entity_id
_entity_poly.type
_entity_poly.pdbx_seq_one_letter_code
_entity_poly.pdbx_strand_id
1 'polypeptide(L)'
;MPSFLCPSNPFLSLDPILAAGGLRRCLQQCEAPVVAVSPMIGSKSFKGPTAKIMEELGYNPSTLSVARYYSDLLDGYVIDDTDADLSDEIEKIWIRVRTAGTRMDSLDRKEKLAAEVVAFSETIERERSSS
;
A
#
# COMPACT_ATOMS: atom_id res chain seq x y z
N MET A 1 16.28 -7.42 -2.70
CA MET A 1 15.07 -7.43 -3.55
C MET A 1 13.96 -6.75 -2.77
N PRO A 2 13.22 -5.81 -3.38
CA PRO A 2 12.08 -5.11 -2.74
C PRO A 2 10.97 -6.08 -2.32
N SER A 3 10.22 -5.74 -1.28
CA SER A 3 9.06 -6.50 -0.81
C SER A 3 7.77 -5.78 -1.23
N PHE A 4 6.83 -6.52 -1.82
CA PHE A 4 5.59 -5.96 -2.36
C PHE A 4 4.37 -6.47 -1.60
N LEU A 5 3.49 -5.54 -1.23
CA LEU A 5 2.14 -5.85 -0.75
C LEU A 5 1.14 -5.56 -1.86
N CYS A 6 0.55 -6.63 -2.40
CA CYS A 6 -0.46 -6.54 -3.44
C CYS A 6 -1.70 -5.75 -2.96
N PRO A 7 -2.47 -5.11 -3.86
CA PRO A 7 -3.71 -4.38 -3.54
C PRO A 7 -4.82 -5.38 -3.18
N SER A 8 -4.68 -5.96 -1.99
CA SER A 8 -5.57 -6.95 -1.40
C SER A 8 -6.26 -6.36 -0.17
N ASN A 9 -7.28 -7.04 0.33
CA ASN A 9 -7.98 -6.60 1.52
C ASN A 9 -7.02 -6.61 2.73
N PRO A 10 -6.79 -5.45 3.38
CA PRO A 10 -5.94 -5.34 4.55
C PRO A 10 -6.30 -6.37 5.64
N PHE A 11 -7.59 -6.42 6.01
CA PHE A 11 -8.08 -7.16 7.17
C PHE A 11 -8.31 -8.66 6.90
N LEU A 12 -8.77 -9.00 5.70
CA LEU A 12 -9.16 -10.38 5.36
C LEU A 12 -8.04 -11.19 4.74
N SER A 13 -6.98 -10.55 4.24
CA SER A 13 -5.91 -11.25 3.51
C SER A 13 -4.54 -10.87 4.01
N LEU A 14 -4.20 -9.58 4.03
CA LEU A 14 -2.85 -9.17 4.41
C LEU A 14 -2.60 -9.36 5.90
N ASP A 15 -3.53 -8.97 6.77
CA ASP A 15 -3.36 -9.06 8.22
C ASP A 15 -3.22 -10.51 8.72
N PRO A 16 -4.03 -11.50 8.25
CA PRO A 16 -3.78 -12.90 8.56
C PRO A 16 -2.40 -13.38 8.12
N ILE A 17 -1.92 -12.96 6.93
CA ILE A 17 -0.60 -13.34 6.42
C ILE A 17 0.53 -12.67 7.24
N LEU A 18 0.37 -11.40 7.59
CA LEU A 18 1.32 -10.63 8.39
C LEU A 18 1.39 -11.12 9.85
N ALA A 19 0.26 -11.58 10.39
CA ALA A 19 0.15 -12.16 11.73
C ALA A 19 0.72 -13.59 11.80
N ALA A 20 0.68 -14.32 10.68
CA ALA A 20 1.25 -15.66 10.61
C ALA A 20 2.78 -15.63 10.72
N GLY A 21 3.33 -16.41 11.65
CA GLY A 21 4.76 -16.71 11.72
C GLY A 21 5.69 -15.51 11.99
N GLY A 22 5.15 -14.38 12.49
CA GLY A 22 5.97 -13.18 12.78
C GLY A 22 6.39 -12.39 11.53
N LEU A 23 5.76 -12.62 10.38
CA LEU A 23 6.12 -11.99 9.12
C LEU A 23 6.12 -10.45 9.18
N ARG A 24 5.18 -9.84 9.92
CA ARG A 24 5.20 -8.39 10.18
C ARG A 24 6.53 -7.93 10.77
N ARG A 25 7.04 -8.65 11.77
CA ARG A 25 8.34 -8.35 12.40
C ARG A 25 9.50 -8.56 11.42
N CYS A 26 9.45 -9.62 10.61
CA CYS A 26 10.45 -9.84 9.56
C CYS A 26 10.49 -8.70 8.55
N LEU A 27 9.33 -8.19 8.11
CA LEU A 27 9.25 -7.03 7.20
C LEU A 27 9.73 -5.74 7.87
N GLN A 28 9.43 -5.55 9.16
CA GLN A 28 9.97 -4.43 9.95
C GLN A 28 11.50 -4.50 10.08
N GLN A 29 12.09 -5.70 10.08
CA GLN A 29 13.54 -5.92 10.21
C GLN A 29 14.25 -6.08 8.85
N CYS A 30 13.52 -6.14 7.74
CA CYS A 30 14.09 -6.30 6.41
C CYS A 30 14.78 -5.01 5.95
N GLU A 31 15.92 -5.08 5.27
CA GLU A 31 16.54 -3.87 4.70
C GLU A 31 15.88 -3.42 3.39
N ALA A 32 15.12 -4.32 2.75
CA ALA A 32 14.42 -4.01 1.52
C ALA A 32 13.22 -3.07 1.77
N PRO A 33 12.93 -2.13 0.85
CA PRO A 33 11.75 -1.29 0.95
C PRO A 33 10.48 -2.12 0.82
N VAL A 34 9.47 -1.76 1.61
CA VAL A 34 8.11 -2.33 1.57
C VAL A 34 7.22 -1.37 0.81
N VAL A 35 6.75 -1.80 -0.36
CA VAL A 35 5.86 -1.02 -1.22
C VAL A 35 4.50 -1.68 -1.29
N ALA A 36 3.42 -0.92 -1.09
CA ALA A 36 2.06 -1.39 -1.28
C ALA A 36 1.35 -0.68 -2.42
N VAL A 37 0.35 -1.33 -3.01
CA VAL A 37 -0.63 -0.69 -3.90
C VAL A 37 -1.95 -0.54 -3.16
N SER A 38 -2.60 0.62 -3.27
CA SER A 38 -3.87 0.87 -2.61
C SER A 38 -4.95 -0.10 -3.09
N PRO A 39 -5.73 -0.72 -2.18
CA PRO A 39 -6.93 -1.46 -2.55
C PRO A 39 -8.14 -0.52 -2.78
N MET A 40 -7.94 0.80 -2.66
CA MET A 40 -8.97 1.84 -2.74
C MET A 40 -8.78 2.68 -4.01
N ILE A 41 -9.90 3.18 -4.54
CA ILE A 41 -10.00 4.20 -5.59
C ILE A 41 -11.05 5.20 -5.08
N GLY A 42 -10.60 6.35 -4.58
CA GLY A 42 -11.46 7.26 -3.82
C GLY A 42 -11.93 6.63 -2.52
N SER A 43 -13.23 6.75 -2.23
CA SER A 43 -13.87 6.12 -1.07
C SER A 43 -14.32 4.67 -1.30
N LYS A 44 -14.03 4.10 -2.49
CA LYS A 44 -14.48 2.76 -2.87
C LYS A 44 -13.32 1.78 -2.90
N SER A 45 -13.58 0.54 -2.49
CA SER A 45 -12.62 -0.54 -2.69
C SER A 45 -12.64 -1.04 -4.14
N PHE A 46 -11.46 -1.24 -4.71
CA PHE A 46 -11.30 -1.82 -6.05
C PHE A 46 -11.87 -3.26 -6.11
N LYS A 47 -11.65 -4.05 -5.06
CA LYS A 47 -12.19 -5.41 -4.91
C LYS A 47 -12.55 -5.72 -3.46
N GLY A 48 -13.61 -6.51 -3.29
CA GLY A 48 -14.04 -7.04 -2.00
C GLY A 48 -14.57 -5.97 -1.04
N PRO A 49 -14.90 -6.37 0.20
CA PRO A 49 -15.60 -5.52 1.16
C PRO A 49 -14.67 -4.59 1.95
N THR A 50 -13.49 -4.22 1.43
CA THR A 50 -12.49 -3.45 2.21
C THR A 50 -13.07 -2.16 2.77
N ALA A 51 -13.74 -1.35 1.94
CA ALA A 51 -14.37 -0.10 2.40
C ALA A 51 -15.42 -0.37 3.49
N LYS A 52 -16.27 -1.38 3.30
CA LYS A 52 -17.30 -1.77 4.27
C LYS A 52 -16.70 -2.24 5.60
N ILE A 53 -15.64 -3.04 5.58
CA ILE A 53 -14.96 -3.51 6.80
C ILE A 53 -14.29 -2.34 7.52
N MET A 54 -13.68 -1.41 6.79
CA MET A 54 -13.13 -0.19 7.38
C MET A 54 -14.21 0.58 8.13
N GLU A 55 -15.37 0.81 7.52
CA GLU A 55 -16.51 1.46 8.16
C GLU A 55 -16.99 0.70 9.40
N GLU A 56 -17.15 -0.62 9.31
CA GLU A 56 -17.57 -1.48 10.43
C GLU A 56 -16.58 -1.46 11.60
N LEU A 57 -15.29 -1.27 11.32
CA LEU A 57 -14.23 -1.14 12.32
C LEU A 57 -14.02 0.32 12.79
N GLY A 58 -14.84 1.27 12.33
CA GLY A 58 -14.80 2.67 12.75
C GLY A 58 -13.76 3.54 12.02
N TYR A 59 -13.19 3.06 10.91
CA TYR A 59 -12.31 3.83 10.05
C TYR A 59 -13.08 4.55 8.95
N ASN A 60 -12.58 5.70 8.52
CA ASN A 60 -13.03 6.35 7.28
C ASN A 60 -12.45 5.59 6.06
N PRO A 61 -13.27 5.03 5.15
CA PRO A 61 -12.76 4.31 3.99
C PRO A 61 -12.09 5.27 2.99
N SER A 62 -10.76 5.35 3.05
CA SER A 62 -9.95 6.15 2.14
C SER A 62 -8.57 5.53 1.95
N THR A 63 -7.92 5.87 0.83
CA THR A 63 -6.51 5.54 0.56
C THR A 63 -5.58 6.03 1.68
N LEU A 64 -5.80 7.25 2.21
CA LEU A 64 -5.05 7.78 3.34
C LEU A 64 -5.21 6.94 4.62
N SER A 65 -6.43 6.46 4.91
CA SER A 65 -6.67 5.63 6.09
C SER A 65 -5.98 4.28 6.00
N VAL A 66 -5.88 3.68 4.80
CA VAL A 66 -5.09 2.45 4.58
C VAL A 66 -3.60 2.73 4.75
N ALA A 67 -3.08 3.85 4.23
CA ALA A 67 -1.69 4.25 4.42
C ALA A 67 -1.34 4.41 5.92
N ARG A 68 -2.21 5.06 6.70
CA ARG A 68 -2.05 5.20 8.16
C ARG A 68 -2.09 3.86 8.89
N TYR A 69 -2.92 2.92 8.44
CA TYR A 69 -3.01 1.60 9.04
C TYR A 69 -1.70 0.79 8.89
N TYR A 70 -0.99 0.98 7.78
CA TYR A 70 0.27 0.30 7.49
C TYR A 70 1.52 1.19 7.62
N SER A 71 1.43 2.35 8.26
CA SER A 71 2.53 3.33 8.30
C SER A 71 3.77 2.86 9.05
N ASP A 72 3.65 1.86 9.92
CA ASP A 72 4.80 1.23 10.58
C ASP A 72 5.59 0.28 9.66
N LEU A 73 5.01 -0.07 8.51
CA LEU A 73 5.56 -1.02 7.53
C LEU A 73 5.97 -0.38 6.23
N LEU A 74 5.12 0.48 5.66
CA LEU A 74 5.30 1.00 4.29
C LEU A 74 6.42 2.02 4.21
N ASP A 75 7.29 1.83 3.24
CA ASP A 75 8.25 2.85 2.79
C ASP A 75 7.72 3.54 1.51
N GLY A 76 6.89 2.84 0.73
CA GLY A 76 6.25 3.37 -0.48
C GLY A 76 4.80 2.92 -0.65
N TYR A 77 4.00 3.77 -1.29
CA TYR A 77 2.60 3.50 -1.54
C TYR A 77 2.17 3.99 -2.94
N VAL A 78 1.64 3.07 -3.73
CA VAL A 78 1.08 3.35 -5.05
C VAL A 78 -0.42 3.55 -4.92
N ILE A 79 -0.91 4.72 -5.34
CA ILE A 79 -2.30 5.12 -5.23
C ILE A 79 -2.89 5.39 -6.61
N ASP A 80 -4.22 5.38 -6.71
CA ASP A 80 -4.88 5.69 -7.97
C ASP A 80 -4.73 7.17 -8.34
N ASP A 81 -4.69 7.49 -9.63
CA ASP A 81 -4.66 8.87 -10.12
C ASP A 81 -5.84 9.71 -9.58
N THR A 82 -6.97 9.07 -9.26
CA THR A 82 -8.13 9.73 -8.64
C THR A 82 -7.91 10.17 -7.20
N ASP A 83 -6.90 9.63 -6.51
CA ASP A 83 -6.52 9.93 -5.13
C ASP A 83 -5.26 10.80 -5.05
N ALA A 84 -4.81 11.38 -6.17
CA ALA A 84 -3.57 12.13 -6.25
C ALA A 84 -3.49 13.31 -5.25
N ASP A 85 -4.63 13.89 -4.88
CA ASP A 85 -4.76 14.96 -3.89
C ASP A 85 -4.42 14.52 -2.46
N LEU A 86 -4.43 13.20 -2.18
CA LEU A 86 -4.04 12.64 -0.89
C LEU A 86 -2.52 12.43 -0.75
N SER A 87 -1.75 12.59 -1.83
CA SER A 87 -0.31 12.30 -1.86
C SER A 87 0.44 13.06 -0.77
N ASP A 88 0.26 14.38 -0.69
CA ASP A 88 0.96 15.24 0.28
C ASP A 88 0.69 14.82 1.73
N GLU A 89 -0.55 14.40 2.05
CA GLU A 89 -0.92 13.96 3.39
C GLU A 89 -0.33 12.59 3.74
N ILE A 90 -0.16 11.71 2.74
CA ILE A 90 0.49 10.41 2.92
C ILE A 90 2.00 10.59 3.05
N GLU A 91 2.62 11.51 2.31
CA GLU A 91 4.05 11.78 2.43
C GLU A 91 4.43 12.38 3.79
N LYS A 92 3.53 13.13 4.44
CA LYS A 92 3.71 13.64 5.82
C LYS A 92 3.86 12.55 6.88
N ILE A 93 3.42 11.32 6.60
CA ILE A 93 3.63 10.16 7.48
C ILE A 93 4.80 9.29 7.04
N TRP A 94 5.76 9.87 6.30
CA TRP A 94 7.03 9.26 5.87
C TRP A 94 6.89 8.12 4.86
N ILE A 95 5.80 8.10 4.10
CA ILE A 95 5.56 7.10 3.05
C ILE A 95 5.69 7.80 1.69
N ARG A 96 6.63 7.36 0.84
CA ARG A 96 6.74 7.89 -0.53
C ARG A 96 5.49 7.53 -1.33
N VAL A 97 5.00 8.45 -2.16
CA VAL A 97 3.80 8.19 -2.99
C VAL A 97 4.13 8.13 -4.48
N ARG A 98 3.47 7.21 -5.18
CA ARG A 98 3.39 7.18 -6.64
C ARG A 98 1.92 7.08 -7.05
N THR A 99 1.47 7.97 -7.92
CA THR A 99 0.16 7.84 -8.56
C THR A 99 0.29 6.97 -9.81
N ALA A 100 -0.71 6.12 -10.05
CA ALA A 100 -0.80 5.26 -11.21
C ALA A 100 -2.26 4.90 -11.52
N GLY A 101 -2.54 4.44 -12.73
CA GLY A 101 -3.83 3.82 -13.03
C GLY A 101 -3.94 2.44 -12.37
N THR A 102 -4.59 2.35 -11.20
CA THR A 102 -4.62 1.09 -10.41
C THR A 102 -5.67 0.08 -10.88
N ARG A 103 -6.51 0.47 -11.84
CA ARG A 103 -7.59 -0.38 -12.37
C ARG A 103 -7.05 -1.54 -13.22
N MET A 104 -7.04 -2.73 -12.64
CA MET A 104 -6.55 -3.97 -13.29
C MET A 104 -7.62 -4.72 -14.11
N ASP A 105 -8.25 -4.07 -15.09
CA ASP A 105 -9.31 -4.65 -15.93
C ASP A 105 -8.81 -5.31 -17.24
N SER A 106 -7.54 -5.15 -17.58
CA SER A 106 -6.89 -5.87 -18.70
C SER A 106 -5.53 -6.44 -18.28
N LEU A 107 -5.00 -7.37 -19.09
CA LEU A 107 -3.64 -7.90 -18.86
C LEU A 107 -2.57 -6.81 -19.06
N ASP A 108 -2.68 -6.02 -20.12
CA ASP A 108 -1.79 -4.88 -20.41
C ASP A 108 -1.71 -3.88 -19.23
N ARG A 109 -2.85 -3.58 -18.60
CA ARG A 109 -2.88 -2.70 -17.43
C ARG A 109 -2.24 -3.31 -16.18
N LYS A 110 -2.39 -4.63 -15.99
CA LYS A 110 -1.71 -5.34 -14.89
C LYS A 110 -0.20 -5.32 -15.08
N GLU A 111 0.28 -5.58 -16.30
CA GLU A 111 1.71 -5.57 -16.61
C GLU A 111 2.31 -4.18 -16.44
N LYS A 112 1.62 -3.13 -16.91
CA LYS A 112 2.04 -1.73 -16.71
C LYS A 112 2.12 -1.37 -15.23
N LEU A 113 1.06 -1.65 -14.46
CA LEU A 113 1.05 -1.36 -13.03
C LEU A 113 2.17 -2.12 -12.30
N ALA A 114 2.40 -3.40 -12.64
CA ALA A 114 3.49 -4.16 -12.05
C ALA A 114 4.88 -3.55 -12.37
N ALA A 115 5.11 -3.15 -13.62
CA ALA A 115 6.35 -2.50 -14.02
C ALA A 115 6.56 -1.16 -13.30
N GLU A 116 5.50 -0.35 -13.16
CA GLU A 116 5.55 0.93 -12.44
C GLU A 116 5.84 0.74 -10.95
N VAL A 117 5.24 -0.26 -10.31
CA VAL A 117 5.48 -0.60 -8.90
C VAL A 117 6.92 -1.04 -8.68
N VAL A 118 7.47 -1.87 -9.58
CA VAL A 118 8.87 -2.30 -9.52
C VAL A 118 9.80 -1.09 -9.70
N ALA A 119 9.62 -0.31 -10.76
CA ALA A 119 10.44 0.88 -11.02
C ALA A 119 10.36 1.89 -9.87
N PHE A 120 9.18 2.07 -9.27
CA PHE A 120 9.02 2.93 -8.09
C PHE A 120 9.78 2.39 -6.89
N SER A 121 9.73 1.09 -6.62
CA SER A 121 10.45 0.49 -5.48
C SER A 121 11.97 0.66 -5.58
N GLU A 122 12.52 0.70 -6.78
CA GLU A 122 13.95 0.93 -7.03
C GLU A 122 14.38 2.38 -6.72
N THR A 123 13.44 3.32 -6.66
CA THR A 123 13.70 4.72 -6.29
C THR A 123 13.65 4.98 -4.79
N ILE A 124 13.26 3.98 -3.99
CA ILE A 124 13.13 4.10 -2.54
C ILE A 124 14.35 3.50 -1.87
N GLU A 125 15.18 4.38 -1.30
CA GLU A 125 16.24 3.98 -0.39
C GLU A 125 15.67 3.90 1.04
N ARG A 126 15.83 2.75 1.69
CA ARG A 126 15.38 2.58 3.07
C ARG A 126 16.42 3.15 4.04
N GLU A 127 16.33 4.45 4.32
CA GLU A 127 17.11 5.05 5.41
C GLU A 127 16.36 4.85 6.74
N ARG A 128 16.74 3.83 7.53
CA ARG A 128 16.40 3.82 8.95
C ARG A 128 17.63 4.18 9.76
N SER A 129 17.66 5.42 10.26
CA SER A 129 18.59 5.85 11.29
C SER A 129 18.53 4.84 12.44
N SER A 130 19.65 4.17 12.68
CA SER A 130 19.82 3.33 13.86
C SER A 130 19.68 4.23 15.09
N SER A 131 18.66 3.97 15.91
CA SER A 131 18.56 4.50 17.27
C SER A 131 18.04 3.39 18.18
#